data_AF-A0A7Z9LCM5-F1
#
_entry.id   AF-A0A7Z9LCM5-F1
#
_cell.length_a   1.000
_cell.length_b   1.000
_cell.length_c   1.000
_cell.angle_alpha   90.00
_cell.angle_beta   90.00
_cell.angle_gamma   90.00
#
_symmetry.space_group_name_H-M   'P 1'
#
loop_
_entity.id
_entity.type
_entity.pdbx_description
1 polymer ?
#
loop_
_entity_poly.entity_id
_entity_poly.type
_entity_poly.pdbx_seq_one_letter_code
_entity_poly.pdbx_strand_id
1 'polypeptide(L)'
;MESAGSFVPYVNISARLPGKPDQGLFASVGATGYPTVVVMDLAGEVILREDGRGKFRPTTRKRVTEAVEIVGELIVARDRLSSSPRDVVARATVTLIEVLLTGKNSSSEAMEKALAVEGIPASLKKKARNWLYLRPIQEVLNRYVASVQKLSRSDREGRNRAFQRAASDMYGCYLRGVEAANPRDSVHSDYWRLVFQGAMLEEDLPAAKDALKRYQQAYGSNPTFLERLRRMQKALGDLREKLESPNTPGDGESRGARGSR
;
A
#
# COMPACT_ATOMS: atom_id res chain seq x y z
N MET A 1 -28.14 -25.11 -8.62
CA MET A 1 -28.80 -23.80 -8.37
C MET A 1 -29.90 -24.13 -7.37
N GLU A 2 -29.92 -23.69 -6.11
CA GLU A 2 -29.57 -22.40 -5.51
C GLU A 2 -29.00 -22.60 -4.09
N SER A 3 -27.95 -21.87 -3.73
CA SER A 3 -27.74 -21.39 -2.35
C SER A 3 -27.37 -19.91 -2.44
N ALA A 4 -28.29 -19.13 -3.00
CA ALA A 4 -28.21 -17.68 -2.90
C ALA A 4 -28.73 -17.30 -1.50
N GLY A 5 -27.84 -16.84 -0.62
CA GLY A 5 -28.26 -16.17 0.60
C GLY A 5 -27.22 -16.21 1.70
N SER A 6 -26.66 -15.04 2.04
CA SER A 6 -26.27 -14.64 3.40
C SER A 6 -25.83 -13.16 3.50
N PHE A 7 -25.90 -12.36 2.43
CA PHE A 7 -25.63 -10.93 2.50
C PHE A 7 -26.60 -10.16 1.60
N VAL A 8 -26.88 -8.91 1.97
CA VAL A 8 -27.73 -8.01 1.18
C VAL A 8 -26.82 -6.94 0.56
N PRO A 9 -26.60 -6.94 -0.78
CA PRO A 9 -25.95 -5.82 -1.43
C PRO A 9 -26.91 -4.63 -1.43
N TYR A 10 -26.51 -3.53 -0.80
CA TYR A 10 -27.31 -2.31 -0.75
C TYR A 10 -26.63 -1.21 -1.58
N VAL A 11 -27.38 -0.69 -2.55
CA VAL A 11 -26.97 0.44 -3.39
C VAL A 11 -27.97 1.56 -3.17
N ASN A 12 -27.51 2.66 -2.58
CA ASN A 12 -28.36 3.82 -2.37
C ASN A 12 -28.23 4.79 -3.57
N ILE A 13 -29.33 5.01 -4.29
CA ILE A 13 -29.47 5.99 -5.38
C ILE A 13 -30.49 7.08 -4.99
N SER A 14 -30.45 7.61 -3.76
CA SER A 14 -31.48 8.54 -3.25
C SER A 14 -31.10 10.02 -3.29
N ALA A 15 -30.23 10.44 -4.20
CA ALA A 15 -29.79 11.85 -4.25
C ALA A 15 -30.90 12.86 -4.59
N ARG A 16 -32.10 12.45 -5.06
CA ARG A 16 -33.15 13.38 -5.53
C ARG A 16 -34.60 12.98 -5.22
N LEU A 17 -34.86 12.00 -4.36
CA LEU A 17 -36.24 11.64 -4.02
C LEU A 17 -36.83 12.62 -2.98
N PRO A 18 -38.04 13.17 -3.20
CA PRO A 18 -38.76 13.92 -2.17
C PRO A 18 -38.91 13.06 -0.91
N GLY A 19 -38.64 13.64 0.27
CA GLY A 19 -38.78 12.96 1.56
C GLY A 19 -37.58 12.12 2.03
N LYS A 20 -36.58 11.85 1.18
CA LYS A 20 -35.31 11.15 1.54
C LYS A 20 -35.49 9.99 2.54
N PRO A 21 -36.34 8.99 2.23
CA PRO A 21 -36.76 7.96 3.19
C PRO A 21 -35.58 7.17 3.79
N ASP A 22 -34.48 7.04 3.04
CA ASP A 22 -33.33 6.22 3.44
C ASP A 22 -32.25 7.00 4.20
N GLN A 23 -32.47 8.28 4.50
CA GLN A 23 -31.43 9.14 5.10
C GLN A 23 -31.04 8.71 6.52
N GLY A 24 -31.99 8.13 7.27
CA GLY A 24 -31.73 7.53 8.59
C GLY A 24 -30.82 6.30 8.50
N LEU A 25 -31.11 5.39 7.56
CA LEU A 25 -30.26 4.22 7.29
C LEU A 25 -28.88 4.64 6.77
N PHE A 26 -28.84 5.64 5.89
CA PHE A 26 -27.60 6.20 5.34
C PHE A 26 -26.69 6.77 6.44
N ALA A 27 -27.28 7.46 7.43
CA ALA A 27 -26.55 7.97 8.59
C ALA A 27 -26.11 6.84 9.54
N SER A 28 -26.95 5.82 9.78
CA SER A 28 -26.61 4.72 10.70
C SER A 28 -25.47 3.83 10.19
N VAL A 29 -25.36 3.63 8.87
CA VAL A 29 -24.22 2.94 8.23
C VAL A 29 -22.98 3.83 8.04
N GLY A 30 -23.04 5.06 8.57
CA GLY A 30 -21.96 6.05 8.56
C GLY A 30 -21.56 6.51 7.16
N ALA A 31 -22.47 6.46 6.19
CA ALA A 31 -22.23 6.92 4.83
C ALA A 31 -22.30 8.45 4.76
N THR A 32 -21.39 9.08 4.01
CA THR A 32 -21.23 10.54 3.99
C THR A 32 -21.38 11.16 2.60
N GLY A 33 -21.62 10.37 1.54
CA GLY A 33 -21.70 10.89 0.17
C GLY A 33 -22.21 9.87 -0.86
N TYR A 34 -22.45 10.34 -2.08
CA TYR A 34 -23.01 9.52 -3.17
C TYR A 34 -22.00 9.32 -4.31
N PRO A 35 -22.08 8.18 -5.02
CA PRO A 35 -22.80 6.95 -4.65
C PRO A 35 -22.16 6.28 -3.40
N THR A 36 -22.95 5.51 -2.65
CA THR A 36 -22.43 4.62 -1.60
C THR A 36 -22.92 3.21 -1.88
N VAL A 37 -22.00 2.26 -1.87
CA VAL A 37 -22.30 0.83 -1.88
C VAL A 37 -21.77 0.17 -0.62
N VAL A 38 -22.61 -0.65 0.01
CA VAL A 38 -22.24 -1.46 1.17
C VAL A 38 -22.63 -2.92 0.96
N VAL A 39 -21.90 -3.80 1.64
CA VAL A 39 -22.27 -5.21 1.83
C VAL A 39 -22.47 -5.40 3.33
N MET A 40 -23.67 -5.83 3.72
CA MET A 40 -24.05 -6.06 5.11
C MET A 40 -24.28 -7.54 5.36
N ASP A 41 -24.07 -7.98 6.60
CA ASP A 41 -24.58 -9.27 7.06
C ASP A 41 -26.09 -9.21 7.35
N LEU A 42 -26.64 -10.36 7.76
CA LEU A 42 -28.07 -10.51 8.08
C LEU A 42 -28.50 -9.70 9.32
N ALA A 43 -27.57 -9.29 10.19
CA ALA A 43 -27.85 -8.43 11.34
C ALA A 43 -27.86 -6.94 10.96
N GLY A 44 -27.52 -6.60 9.71
CA GLY A 44 -27.41 -5.23 9.24
C GLY A 44 -26.06 -4.58 9.54
N GLU A 45 -25.07 -5.35 10.02
CA GLU A 45 -23.72 -4.85 10.25
C GLU A 45 -22.97 -4.72 8.92
N VAL A 46 -22.29 -3.59 8.73
CA VAL A 46 -21.56 -3.29 7.50
C VAL A 46 -20.23 -4.04 7.49
N ILE A 47 -20.12 -5.06 6.63
CA ILE A 47 -18.88 -5.82 6.42
C ILE A 47 -17.95 -5.08 5.45
N LEU A 48 -18.50 -4.59 4.34
CA LEU A 48 -17.77 -3.84 3.32
C LEU A 48 -18.49 -2.55 2.99
N ARG A 49 -17.71 -1.50 2.77
CA ARG A 49 -18.22 -0.20 2.32
C ARG A 49 -17.31 0.37 1.26
N GLU A 50 -17.92 1.03 0.28
CA GLU A 50 -17.25 1.99 -0.57
C GLU A 50 -16.83 3.19 0.30
N ASP A 51 -15.62 3.12 0.86
CA ASP A 51 -14.96 4.34 1.30
C ASP A 51 -14.26 4.94 0.08
N GLY A 52 -14.46 6.23 -0.16
CA GLY A 52 -13.75 6.96 -1.22
C GLY A 52 -12.21 6.88 -1.12
N ARG A 53 -11.67 6.21 -0.09
CA ARG A 53 -10.26 6.00 0.23
C ARG A 53 -9.71 4.60 -0.11
N GLY A 54 -10.53 3.67 -0.63
CA GLY A 54 -10.02 2.68 -1.58
C GLY A 54 -9.91 1.23 -1.12
N LYS A 55 -10.85 0.68 -0.35
CA LYS A 55 -10.90 -0.80 -0.15
C LYS A 55 -11.89 -1.54 -1.02
N PHE A 56 -13.02 -0.91 -1.36
CA PHE A 56 -13.99 -1.45 -2.30
C PHE A 56 -14.54 -0.29 -3.15
N ARG A 57 -14.48 -0.44 -4.47
CA ARG A 57 -15.23 0.43 -5.40
C ARG A 57 -15.88 -0.45 -6.46
N PRO A 58 -17.20 -0.35 -6.68
CA PRO A 58 -17.95 -1.19 -7.61
C PRO A 58 -17.75 -0.73 -9.07
N THR A 59 -16.49 -0.54 -9.50
CA THR A 59 -16.18 0.02 -10.83
C THR A 59 -16.35 -0.99 -11.96
N THR A 60 -16.36 -2.29 -11.67
CA THR A 60 -16.54 -3.36 -12.66
C THR A 60 -17.31 -4.52 -12.06
N ARG A 61 -18.05 -5.28 -12.89
CA ARG A 61 -18.76 -6.50 -12.45
C ARG A 61 -17.83 -7.46 -11.70
N LYS A 62 -16.62 -7.68 -12.25
CA LYS A 62 -15.59 -8.53 -11.64
C LYS A 62 -15.27 -8.11 -10.21
N ARG A 63 -15.09 -6.80 -9.94
CA ARG A 63 -14.81 -6.31 -8.59
C ARG A 63 -15.95 -6.51 -7.62
N VAL A 64 -17.19 -6.36 -8.08
CA VAL A 64 -18.38 -6.64 -7.26
C VAL A 64 -18.44 -8.12 -6.92
N THR A 65 -18.25 -9.00 -7.91
CA THR A 65 -18.21 -10.45 -7.71
C THR A 65 -17.12 -10.87 -6.72
N GLU A 66 -15.88 -10.40 -6.90
CA GLU A 66 -14.77 -10.72 -6.00
C GLU A 66 -15.01 -10.25 -4.56
N ALA A 67 -15.66 -9.09 -4.38
CA ALA A 67 -15.99 -8.56 -3.05
C ALA A 67 -17.10 -9.39 -2.39
N VAL A 68 -18.14 -9.73 -3.14
CA VAL A 68 -19.24 -10.59 -2.71
C VAL A 68 -18.75 -11.98 -2.29
N GLU A 69 -17.89 -12.61 -3.10
CA GLU A 69 -17.32 -13.92 -2.80
C GLU A 69 -16.56 -13.92 -1.48
N ILE A 70 -15.69 -12.93 -1.26
CA ILE A 70 -14.93 -12.80 -0.01
C ILE A 70 -15.86 -12.57 1.19
N VAL A 71 -16.90 -11.76 1.05
CA VAL A 71 -17.87 -11.55 2.14
C VAL A 71 -18.66 -12.82 2.43
N GLY A 72 -19.06 -13.57 1.40
CA GLY A 72 -19.70 -14.87 1.55
C GLY A 72 -18.83 -15.85 2.32
N GLU A 73 -17.54 -15.94 1.99
CA GLU A 73 -16.57 -16.76 2.73
C GLU A 73 -16.47 -16.34 4.21
N LEU A 74 -16.48 -15.04 4.51
CA LEU A 74 -16.46 -14.53 5.88
C LEU A 74 -17.69 -14.96 6.67
N ILE A 75 -18.88 -14.84 6.08
CA ILE A 75 -20.13 -15.17 6.78
C ILE A 75 -20.19 -16.68 7.06
N VAL A 76 -19.87 -17.52 6.08
CA VAL A 76 -19.78 -18.97 6.29
C VAL A 76 -18.79 -19.32 7.40
N ALA A 77 -17.65 -18.63 7.46
CA ALA A 77 -16.66 -18.86 8.51
C ALA A 77 -17.16 -18.39 9.89
N ARG A 78 -17.89 -17.27 9.97
CA ARG A 78 -18.51 -16.78 11.22
C ARG A 78 -19.61 -17.72 11.72
N ASP A 79 -20.45 -18.23 10.83
CA ASP A 79 -21.52 -19.18 11.17
C ASP A 79 -20.94 -20.50 11.72
N ARG A 80 -19.85 -20.98 11.11
CA ARG A 80 -19.09 -22.14 11.60
C ARG A 80 -18.51 -21.89 12.99
N LEU A 81 -17.99 -20.70 13.27
CA LEU A 81 -17.49 -20.35 14.61
C LEU A 81 -18.60 -20.22 15.64
N SER A 82 -19.76 -19.69 15.25
CA SER A 82 -20.93 -19.61 16.13
C SER A 82 -21.40 -21.01 16.54
N SER A 83 -21.42 -21.94 15.58
CA SER A 83 -21.85 -23.33 15.81
C SER A 83 -20.75 -24.19 16.45
N SER A 84 -19.48 -23.85 16.24
CA SER A 84 -18.33 -24.60 16.73
C SER A 84 -17.19 -23.65 17.10
N PRO A 85 -17.20 -23.08 18.33
CA PRO A 85 -16.23 -22.06 18.74
C PRO A 85 -14.76 -22.53 18.72
N ARG A 86 -14.51 -23.84 18.71
CA ARG A 86 -13.17 -24.43 18.64
C ARG A 86 -12.71 -24.74 17.20
N ASP A 87 -13.48 -24.41 16.17
CA ASP A 87 -13.10 -24.60 14.77
C ASP A 87 -11.92 -23.68 14.41
N VAL A 88 -10.71 -24.27 14.39
CA VAL A 88 -9.45 -23.56 14.11
C VAL A 88 -9.38 -23.05 12.68
N VAL A 89 -9.98 -23.76 11.72
CA VAL A 89 -9.98 -23.37 10.30
C VAL A 89 -10.91 -22.19 10.09
N ALA A 90 -12.11 -22.24 10.68
CA ALA A 90 -13.05 -21.13 10.63
C ALA A 90 -12.47 -19.87 11.31
N ARG A 91 -11.82 -20.03 12.48
CA ARG A 91 -11.14 -18.93 13.19
C ARG A 91 -10.05 -18.28 12.34
N ALA A 92 -9.21 -19.10 11.72
CA ALA A 92 -8.15 -18.60 10.86
C ALA A 92 -8.71 -17.93 9.60
N THR A 93 -9.76 -18.49 9.00
CA THR A 93 -10.44 -17.91 7.83
C THR A 93 -11.03 -16.54 8.15
N VAL A 94 -11.75 -16.40 9.27
CA VAL A 94 -12.26 -15.10 9.75
C VAL A 94 -11.12 -14.11 9.95
N THR A 95 -10.05 -14.51 10.64
CA THR A 95 -8.88 -13.66 10.88
C THR A 95 -8.28 -13.13 9.58
N LEU A 96 -8.05 -14.00 8.59
CA LEU A 96 -7.46 -13.60 7.31
C LEU A 96 -8.37 -12.65 6.52
N ILE A 97 -9.67 -12.97 6.44
CA ILE A 97 -10.60 -12.16 5.64
C ILE A 97 -10.84 -10.80 6.31
N GLU A 98 -11.02 -10.74 7.63
CA GLU A 98 -11.24 -9.46 8.32
C GLU A 98 -10.04 -8.52 8.17
N VAL A 99 -8.82 -9.04 8.16
CA VAL A 99 -7.62 -8.23 7.87
C VAL A 99 -7.62 -7.73 6.44
N LEU A 100 -7.91 -8.60 5.46
CA LEU A 100 -7.96 -8.23 4.06
C LEU A 100 -9.01 -7.14 3.79
N LEU A 101 -10.18 -7.24 4.44
CA LEU A 101 -11.30 -6.32 4.26
C LEU A 101 -11.11 -5.01 5.01
N THR A 102 -10.80 -5.07 6.30
CA THR A 102 -10.83 -3.89 7.18
C THR A 102 -9.46 -3.28 7.38
N GLY A 103 -8.37 -4.05 7.22
CA GLY A 103 -6.99 -3.69 7.57
C GLY A 103 -6.83 -3.18 9.00
N LYS A 104 -7.84 -3.35 9.85
CA LYS A 104 -7.84 -2.93 11.25
C LYS A 104 -7.52 -4.15 12.12
N ASN A 105 -6.79 -3.92 13.21
CA ASN A 105 -6.75 -4.79 14.39
C ASN A 105 -6.16 -6.20 14.25
N SER A 106 -5.26 -6.47 13.31
CA SER A 106 -4.45 -7.70 13.42
C SER A 106 -2.97 -7.45 13.20
N SER A 107 -2.17 -7.96 14.15
CA SER A 107 -0.72 -8.02 14.03
C SER A 107 -0.35 -8.94 12.86
N SER A 108 0.80 -8.68 12.23
CA SER A 108 1.36 -9.61 11.23
C SER A 108 1.49 -11.03 11.79
N GLU A 109 1.74 -11.14 13.10
CA GLU A 109 1.77 -12.40 13.83
C GLU A 109 0.43 -13.17 13.80
N ALA A 110 -0.72 -12.51 13.99
CA ALA A 110 -2.02 -13.17 13.94
C ALA A 110 -2.32 -13.72 12.53
N MET A 111 -1.93 -12.97 11.50
CA MET A 111 -2.02 -13.39 10.11
C MET A 111 -1.09 -14.56 9.79
N GLU A 112 0.16 -14.53 10.27
CA GLU A 112 1.12 -15.64 10.09
C GLU A 112 0.64 -16.92 10.76
N LYS A 113 0.15 -16.82 12.01
CA LYS A 113 -0.47 -17.93 12.74
C LYS A 113 -1.68 -18.50 11.97
N ALA A 114 -2.54 -17.62 11.45
CA ALA A 114 -3.69 -18.05 10.65
C ALA A 114 -3.24 -18.72 9.34
N LEU A 115 -2.23 -18.21 8.64
CA LEU A 115 -1.69 -18.79 7.40
C LEU A 115 -1.09 -20.19 7.59
N ALA A 116 -0.59 -20.50 8.78
CA ALA A 116 -0.01 -21.79 9.14
C ALA A 116 -1.08 -22.90 9.31
N VAL A 117 -2.35 -22.55 9.50
CA VAL A 117 -3.44 -23.53 9.66
C VAL A 117 -3.68 -24.29 8.35
N GLU A 118 -3.79 -25.61 8.47
CA GLU A 118 -4.13 -26.51 7.36
C GLU A 118 -5.63 -26.41 7.01
N GLY A 119 -5.99 -26.63 5.75
CA GLY A 119 -7.38 -26.57 5.29
C GLY A 119 -7.90 -25.18 4.86
N ILE A 120 -7.10 -24.12 4.99
CA ILE A 120 -7.44 -22.80 4.43
C ILE A 120 -7.27 -22.80 2.91
N PRO A 121 -8.24 -22.24 2.14
CA PRO A 121 -8.15 -22.14 0.69
C PRO A 121 -6.86 -21.50 0.18
N ALA A 122 -6.23 -22.10 -0.83
CA ALA A 122 -4.98 -21.62 -1.40
C ALA A 122 -5.09 -20.20 -1.98
N SER A 123 -6.24 -19.85 -2.56
CA SER A 123 -6.56 -18.51 -3.06
C SER A 123 -6.50 -17.46 -1.95
N LEU A 124 -7.09 -17.76 -0.78
CA LEU A 124 -7.07 -16.89 0.40
C LEU A 124 -5.66 -16.78 0.98
N LYS A 125 -4.93 -17.91 1.11
CA LYS A 125 -3.52 -17.89 1.54
C LYS A 125 -2.67 -16.97 0.65
N LYS A 126 -2.86 -17.05 -0.68
CA LYS A 126 -2.16 -16.18 -1.63
C LYS A 126 -2.50 -14.70 -1.43
N LYS A 127 -3.79 -14.36 -1.31
CA LYS A 127 -4.24 -12.98 -1.05
C LYS A 127 -3.67 -12.42 0.26
N ALA A 128 -3.75 -13.20 1.34
CA ALA A 128 -3.24 -12.81 2.65
C ALA A 128 -1.71 -12.66 2.69
N ARG A 129 -0.96 -13.57 2.03
CA ARG A 129 0.50 -13.43 1.89
C ARG A 129 0.89 -12.19 1.10
N ASN A 130 0.22 -11.93 -0.02
CA ASN A 130 0.44 -10.71 -0.79
C ASN A 130 0.15 -9.47 0.04
N TRP A 131 -0.89 -9.49 0.87
CA TRP A 131 -1.21 -8.38 1.77
C TRP A 131 -0.13 -8.18 2.84
N LEU A 132 0.34 -9.24 3.51
CA LEU A 132 1.44 -9.16 4.49
C LEU A 132 2.69 -8.57 3.85
N TYR A 133 2.99 -9.01 2.64
CA TYR A 133 4.16 -8.59 1.89
C TYR A 133 4.11 -7.10 1.52
N LEU A 134 2.94 -6.59 1.10
CA LEU A 134 2.79 -5.19 0.72
C LEU A 134 2.49 -4.26 1.90
N ARG A 135 2.11 -4.78 3.07
CA ARG A 135 1.75 -3.97 4.24
C ARG A 135 2.87 -3.02 4.68
N PRO A 136 4.14 -3.44 4.83
CA PRO A 136 5.22 -2.53 5.22
C PRO A 136 5.36 -1.36 4.23
N ILE A 137 5.24 -1.63 2.93
CA ILE A 137 5.28 -0.61 1.87
C ILE A 137 4.13 0.39 2.05
N GLN A 138 2.91 -0.11 2.28
CA GLN A 138 1.73 0.72 2.50
C GLN A 138 1.84 1.57 3.77
N GLU A 139 2.41 1.05 4.85
CA GLU A 139 2.63 1.79 6.10
C GLU A 139 3.60 2.96 5.88
N VAL A 140 4.70 2.76 5.14
CA VAL A 140 5.62 3.84 4.77
C VAL A 140 4.91 4.92 3.96
N LEU A 141 4.16 4.54 2.92
CA LEU A 141 3.43 5.48 2.07
C LEU A 141 2.34 6.24 2.83
N ASN A 142 1.60 5.57 3.70
CA ASN A 142 0.55 6.20 4.52
C ASN A 142 1.14 7.20 5.51
N ARG A 143 2.26 6.85 6.18
CA ARG A 143 2.99 7.78 7.06
C ARG A 143 3.49 9.00 6.28
N TYR A 144 4.05 8.77 5.10
CA TYR A 144 4.51 9.85 4.21
C TYR A 144 3.37 10.80 3.84
N VAL A 145 2.25 10.27 3.33
CA VAL A 145 1.09 11.10 2.96
C VAL A 145 0.54 11.87 4.16
N ALA A 146 0.39 11.21 5.31
CA ALA A 146 -0.09 11.86 6.53
C ALA A 146 0.87 12.97 7.00
N SER A 147 2.18 12.78 6.85
CA SER A 147 3.17 13.80 7.19
C SER A 147 3.07 15.02 6.28
N VAL A 148 2.96 14.82 4.96
CA VAL A 148 2.88 15.88 3.97
C VAL A 148 1.56 16.65 4.07
N GLN A 149 0.46 15.99 4.40
CA GLN A 149 -0.85 16.64 4.58
C GLN A 149 -0.88 17.62 5.75
N LYS A 150 0.00 17.46 6.75
CA LYS A 150 0.14 18.40 7.88
C LYS A 150 0.99 19.62 7.55
N LEU A 151 1.68 19.62 6.41
CA LEU A 151 2.58 20.70 6.00
C LEU A 151 1.90 21.64 5.02
N SER A 152 2.23 22.94 5.12
CA SER A 152 1.82 23.91 4.10
C SER A 152 2.42 23.53 2.75
N ARG A 153 1.71 23.85 1.66
CA ARG A 153 2.22 23.66 0.29
C ARG A 153 3.51 24.46 0.04
N SER A 154 3.70 25.58 0.73
CA SER A 154 4.89 26.45 0.64
C SER A 154 6.10 25.91 1.40
N ASP A 155 5.91 24.97 2.35
CA ASP A 155 6.99 24.38 3.13
C ASP A 155 7.72 23.30 2.31
N ARG A 156 8.57 23.76 1.38
CA ARG A 156 9.35 22.88 0.51
C ARG A 156 10.34 22.02 1.29
N GLU A 157 10.98 22.59 2.30
CA GLU A 157 11.99 21.89 3.10
C GLU A 157 11.38 20.79 3.96
N GLY A 158 10.26 21.07 4.65
CA GLY A 158 9.55 20.06 5.43
C GLY A 158 9.07 18.90 4.56
N ARG A 159 8.56 19.20 3.36
CA ARG A 159 8.15 18.16 2.41
C ARG A 159 9.33 17.35 1.88
N ASN A 160 10.48 17.99 1.65
CA ASN A 160 11.70 17.28 1.27
C ASN A 160 12.20 16.36 2.40
N ARG A 161 12.21 16.82 3.65
CA ARG A 161 12.55 15.98 4.82
C ARG A 161 11.59 14.79 4.96
N ALA A 162 10.28 15.01 4.76
CA ALA A 162 9.29 13.94 4.78
C ALA A 162 9.55 12.91 3.67
N PHE A 163 9.92 13.37 2.47
CA PHE A 163 10.26 12.51 1.35
C PHE A 163 11.54 11.69 1.61
N GLN A 164 12.59 12.31 2.15
CA GLN A 164 13.83 11.62 2.50
C GLN A 164 13.60 10.54 3.58
N ARG A 165 12.82 10.84 4.62
CA ARG A 165 12.46 9.83 5.64
C ARG A 165 11.72 8.64 5.03
N ALA A 166 10.75 8.89 4.15
CA ALA A 166 10.04 7.84 3.45
C ALA A 166 10.94 7.03 2.51
N ALA A 167 11.94 7.68 1.90
CA ALA A 167 12.93 7.02 1.06
C ALA A 167 13.83 6.07 1.87
N SER A 168 14.38 6.54 3.00
CA SER A 168 15.16 5.70 3.93
C SER A 168 14.33 4.52 4.46
N ASP A 169 13.09 4.77 4.90
CA ASP A 169 12.19 3.71 5.37
C ASP A 169 11.91 2.66 4.28
N MET A 170 11.66 3.10 3.03
CA MET A 170 11.37 2.20 1.92
C MET A 170 12.60 1.39 1.50
N TYR A 171 13.78 2.01 1.53
CA TYR A 171 15.04 1.30 1.32
C TYR A 171 15.28 0.25 2.43
N GLY A 172 14.93 0.55 3.68
CA GLY A 172 14.92 -0.45 4.75
C GLY A 172 13.92 -1.60 4.55
N CYS A 173 12.81 -1.40 3.82
CA CYS A 173 11.96 -2.50 3.36
C CYS A 173 12.67 -3.36 2.30
N TYR A 174 13.30 -2.73 1.32
CA TYR A 174 14.08 -3.41 0.27
C TYR A 174 15.17 -4.31 0.86
N LEU A 175 15.98 -3.81 1.80
CA LEU A 175 17.04 -4.59 2.46
C LEU A 175 16.53 -5.82 3.23
N ARG A 176 15.26 -5.82 3.64
CA ARG A 176 14.60 -6.96 4.29
C ARG A 176 13.92 -7.91 3.31
N GLY A 177 14.11 -7.72 1.99
CA GLY A 177 13.49 -8.51 0.93
C GLY A 177 12.01 -8.20 0.66
N VAL A 178 11.50 -7.08 1.19
CA VAL A 178 10.12 -6.64 0.93
C VAL A 178 10.11 -5.77 -0.33
N GLU A 179 9.53 -6.27 -1.42
CA GLU A 179 9.54 -5.60 -2.73
C GLU A 179 8.15 -5.43 -3.35
N ALA A 180 7.88 -4.33 -4.05
CA ALA A 180 6.73 -4.30 -4.95
C ALA A 180 7.14 -4.92 -6.29
N ALA A 181 6.95 -6.24 -6.45
CA ALA A 181 7.42 -6.97 -7.63
C ALA A 181 6.50 -6.86 -8.86
N ASN A 182 5.21 -6.58 -8.68
CA ASN A 182 4.22 -6.55 -9.75
C ASN A 182 3.98 -5.11 -10.25
N PRO A 183 4.32 -4.77 -11.50
CA PRO A 183 4.12 -3.42 -12.06
C PRO A 183 2.67 -2.93 -12.10
N ARG A 184 1.71 -3.85 -11.99
CA ARG A 184 0.27 -3.53 -11.96
C ARG A 184 -0.20 -3.07 -10.58
N ASP A 185 0.59 -3.28 -9.54
CA ASP A 185 0.25 -2.82 -8.20
C ASP A 185 0.41 -1.30 -8.14
N SER A 186 -0.58 -0.60 -7.58
CA SER A 186 -0.59 0.87 -7.53
C SER A 186 0.62 1.45 -6.79
N VAL A 187 1.20 0.70 -5.86
CA VAL A 187 2.36 1.10 -5.06
C VAL A 187 3.69 0.92 -5.79
N HIS A 188 3.73 0.18 -6.90
CA HIS A 188 4.99 -0.24 -7.55
C HIS A 188 5.86 0.94 -8.00
N SER A 189 5.25 1.96 -8.62
CA SER A 189 5.99 3.16 -9.06
C SER A 189 6.58 3.93 -7.89
N ASP A 190 5.80 4.18 -6.84
CA ASP A 190 6.28 4.91 -5.66
C ASP A 190 7.32 4.11 -4.88
N TYR A 191 7.15 2.79 -4.77
CA TYR A 191 8.10 1.87 -4.15
C TYR A 191 9.50 2.01 -4.77
N TRP A 192 9.65 1.71 -6.06
CA TRP A 192 10.97 1.71 -6.70
C TRP A 192 11.60 3.10 -6.77
N ARG A 193 10.78 4.15 -6.83
CA ARG A 193 11.27 5.53 -6.74
C ARG A 193 11.85 5.86 -5.36
N LEU A 194 11.16 5.45 -4.30
CA LEU A 194 11.60 5.69 -2.92
C LEU A 194 12.81 4.81 -2.56
N VAL A 195 12.84 3.55 -3.01
CA VAL A 195 14.01 2.67 -2.87
C VAL A 195 15.22 3.29 -3.57
N PHE A 196 15.07 3.76 -4.82
CA PHE A 196 16.14 4.46 -5.52
C PHE A 196 16.65 5.65 -4.70
N GLN A 197 15.74 6.51 -4.23
CA GLN A 197 16.14 7.68 -3.45
C GLN A 197 16.82 7.31 -2.13
N GLY A 198 16.36 6.26 -1.44
CA GLY A 198 16.96 5.80 -0.19
C GLY A 198 18.35 5.22 -0.42
N ALA A 199 18.52 4.40 -1.46
CA ALA A 199 19.83 3.90 -1.87
C ALA A 199 20.79 5.05 -2.25
N MET A 200 20.30 6.11 -2.89
CA MET A 200 21.09 7.31 -3.17
C MET A 200 21.52 8.07 -1.90
N LEU A 201 20.70 8.07 -0.84
CA LEU A 201 21.05 8.70 0.44
C LEU A 201 22.11 7.90 1.20
N GLU A 202 22.05 6.57 1.11
CA GLU A 202 23.01 5.64 1.73
C GLU A 202 24.22 5.35 0.82
N GLU A 203 24.30 6.01 -0.35
CA GLU A 203 25.36 5.83 -1.35
C GLU A 203 25.52 4.36 -1.85
N ASP A 204 24.44 3.57 -1.76
CA ASP A 204 24.38 2.18 -2.25
C ASP A 204 24.13 2.14 -3.76
N LEU A 205 25.24 2.18 -4.51
CA LEU A 205 25.21 2.15 -5.97
C LEU A 205 24.55 0.87 -6.54
N PRO A 206 24.83 -0.35 -6.05
CA PRO A 206 24.12 -1.57 -6.48
C PRO A 206 22.60 -1.49 -6.33
N ALA A 207 22.09 -1.08 -5.17
CA ALA A 207 20.65 -0.99 -4.94
C ALA A 207 20.01 0.12 -5.77
N ALA A 208 20.67 1.27 -5.92
CA ALA A 208 20.19 2.36 -6.78
C ALA A 208 20.10 1.90 -8.24
N LYS A 209 21.10 1.15 -8.72
CA LYS A 209 21.11 0.58 -10.09
C LYS A 209 19.99 -0.44 -10.28
N ASP A 210 19.76 -1.34 -9.32
CA ASP A 210 18.67 -2.31 -9.39
C ASP A 210 17.30 -1.62 -9.39
N ALA A 211 17.07 -0.66 -8.49
CA ALA A 211 15.83 0.10 -8.42
C ALA A 211 15.54 0.84 -9.74
N LEU A 212 16.55 1.48 -10.34
CA LEU A 212 16.42 2.11 -11.65
C LEU A 212 16.09 1.09 -12.75
N LYS A 213 16.76 -0.05 -12.78
CA LYS A 213 16.52 -1.12 -13.75
C LYS A 213 15.07 -1.63 -13.66
N ARG A 214 14.59 -1.92 -12.44
CA ARG A 214 13.20 -2.37 -12.20
C ARG A 214 12.18 -1.33 -12.62
N TYR A 215 12.42 -0.06 -12.30
CA TYR A 215 11.57 1.05 -12.72
C TYR A 215 11.54 1.21 -14.24
N GLN A 216 12.69 1.10 -14.91
CA GLN A 216 12.81 1.21 -16.36
C GLN A 216 12.13 0.04 -17.09
N GLN A 217 12.27 -1.19 -16.60
CA GLN A 217 11.60 -2.35 -17.17
C GLN A 217 10.07 -2.22 -17.12
N ALA A 218 9.54 -1.65 -16.03
CA ALA A 218 8.10 -1.47 -15.85
C ALA A 218 7.52 -0.28 -16.63
N TYR A 219 8.26 0.83 -16.74
CA TYR A 219 7.70 2.12 -17.18
C TYR A 219 8.46 2.80 -18.32
N GLY A 220 9.53 2.19 -18.86
CA GLY A 220 10.41 2.80 -19.85
C GLY A 220 9.76 3.12 -21.20
N SER A 221 8.66 2.45 -21.56
CA SER A 221 7.90 2.71 -22.78
C SER A 221 6.81 3.78 -22.62
N ASN A 222 6.55 4.26 -21.39
CA ASN A 222 5.49 5.21 -21.13
C ASN A 222 6.03 6.66 -21.07
N PRO A 223 5.59 7.55 -21.99
CA PRO A 223 6.07 8.93 -22.08
C PRO A 223 6.00 9.72 -20.76
N THR A 224 4.98 9.45 -19.95
CA THR A 224 4.72 10.13 -18.66
C THR A 224 5.87 9.95 -17.66
N PHE A 225 6.65 8.86 -17.79
CA PHE A 225 7.71 8.53 -16.85
C PHE A 225 9.12 8.80 -17.38
N LEU A 226 9.28 9.17 -18.65
CA LEU A 226 10.58 9.38 -19.28
C LEU A 226 11.41 10.47 -18.60
N GLU A 227 10.78 11.59 -18.25
CA GLU A 227 11.48 12.69 -17.57
C GLU A 227 12.01 12.27 -16.20
N ARG A 228 11.25 11.45 -15.47
CA ARG A 228 11.67 10.90 -14.18
C ARG A 228 12.80 9.89 -14.35
N LEU A 229 12.71 9.01 -15.34
CA LEU A 229 13.76 8.05 -15.67
C LEU A 229 15.07 8.76 -16.01
N ARG A 230 15.04 9.83 -16.81
CA ARG A 230 16.22 10.65 -17.10
C ARG A 230 16.84 11.26 -15.85
N ARG A 231 16.01 11.77 -14.92
CA ARG A 231 16.49 12.31 -13.64
C ARG A 231 17.16 11.24 -12.77
N MET A 232 16.59 10.05 -12.70
CA MET A 232 17.18 8.93 -11.95
C MET A 232 18.48 8.45 -12.61
N GLN A 233 18.53 8.35 -13.94
CA GLN A 233 19.74 8.01 -14.69
C GLN A 233 20.87 9.02 -14.43
N LYS A 234 20.55 10.32 -14.50
CA LYS A 234 21.51 11.37 -14.21
C LYS A 234 22.03 11.26 -12.77
N ALA A 235 21.14 11.17 -11.79
CA ALA A 235 21.54 11.06 -10.38
C ALA A 235 22.44 9.83 -10.13
N LEU A 236 22.13 8.69 -10.75
CA LEU A 236 22.97 7.50 -10.65
C LEU A 236 24.37 7.71 -11.28
N GLY A 237 24.45 8.44 -12.39
CA GLY A 237 25.72 8.85 -13.00
C GLY A 237 26.53 9.76 -12.07
N ASP A 238 25.90 10.80 -11.53
CA ASP A 238 26.52 11.75 -10.59
C ASP A 238 27.06 11.01 -9.33
N LEU A 239 26.30 10.05 -8.78
CA LEU A 239 26.76 9.22 -7.65
C LEU A 239 27.94 8.34 -8.03
N ARG A 240 27.91 7.73 -9.21
CA ARG A 240 29.01 6.90 -9.69
C ARG A 240 30.30 7.72 -9.81
N GLU A 241 30.23 8.90 -10.43
CA GLU A 241 31.37 9.81 -10.55
C GLU A 241 31.89 10.24 -9.18
N LYS A 242 30.99 10.54 -8.23
CA LYS A 242 31.36 10.88 -6.84
C LYS A 242 32.11 9.75 -6.15
N LEU A 243 31.69 8.50 -6.32
CA LEU A 243 32.32 7.33 -5.69
C LEU A 243 33.62 6.90 -6.40
N GLU A 244 33.72 7.12 -7.71
CA GLU A 244 34.92 6.82 -8.52
C GLU A 244 35.99 7.92 -8.41
N SER A 245 35.64 9.14 -8.00
CA SER A 245 36.59 10.22 -7.71
C SER A 245 37.10 10.08 -6.28
N PRO A 246 38.34 9.59 -6.04
CA PRO A 246 38.85 9.49 -4.68
C PRO A 246 38.98 10.90 -4.10
N ASN A 247 38.60 11.06 -2.82
CA ASN A 247 38.97 12.23 -2.02
C ASN A 247 40.43 12.56 -2.30
N THR A 248 40.71 13.62 -3.05
CA THR A 248 42.04 14.21 -3.08
C THR A 248 42.18 14.84 -1.69
N PRO A 249 43.03 14.32 -0.80
CA PRO A 249 43.34 15.05 0.42
C PRO A 249 43.94 16.36 -0.05
N GLY A 250 43.36 17.48 0.39
CA GLY A 250 44.02 18.75 0.23
C GLY A 250 45.35 18.69 0.96
N ASP A 251 46.44 18.58 0.22
CA ASP A 251 47.78 18.86 0.73
C ASP A 251 47.85 20.36 1.03
N GLY A 252 47.40 20.70 2.22
CA GLY A 252 47.90 21.87 2.91
C GLY A 252 49.24 21.51 3.53
N GLU A 253 50.34 21.94 2.93
CA GLU A 253 51.51 22.44 3.67
C GLU A 253 52.45 23.30 2.80
N SER A 254 52.33 24.62 3.00
CA SER A 254 53.40 25.56 3.35
C SER A 254 54.80 25.42 2.71
N ARG A 255 55.18 26.41 1.88
CA ARG A 255 56.47 27.15 1.84
C ARG A 255 56.49 28.02 0.56
N GLY A 256 56.77 29.31 0.56
CA GLY A 256 57.23 30.22 1.61
C GLY A 256 57.27 31.66 1.08
N ALA A 257 57.35 32.60 2.01
CA ALA A 257 57.58 34.00 1.77
C ALA A 257 58.93 34.27 1.04
N ARG A 258 58.93 35.32 0.20
CA ARG A 258 60.00 36.29 -0.13
C ARG A 258 59.68 36.86 -1.52
N GLY A 259 59.68 38.15 -1.80
CA GLY A 259 60.09 39.33 -1.06
C GLY A 259 59.92 40.50 -2.02
N SER A 260 59.59 41.65 -1.46
CA SER A 260 59.51 42.94 -2.15
C SER A 260 60.79 43.26 -2.93
N ARG A 261 60.62 43.81 -4.13
CA ARG A 261 61.33 45.00 -4.62
C ARG A 261 60.44 45.71 -5.63
#